data_AF-A0A956UP56-F1
#
_entry.id   AF-A0A956UP56-F1
#
_cell.length_a   1.000
_cell.length_b   1.000
_cell.length_c   1.000
_cell.angle_alpha   90.00
_cell.angle_beta   90.00
_cell.angle_gamma   90.00
#
_symmetry.space_group_name_H-M   'P 1'
#
loop_
_entity.id
_entity.type
_entity.pdbx_description
1 polymer ?
#
loop_
_entity_poly.entity_id
_entity_poly.type
_entity_poly.pdbx_seq_one_letter_code
_entity_poly.pdbx_strand_id
1 'polypeptide(L)'
;VINAVQVEGDLVGRVTFQGPGAGAGPTASAVLGDVIHLARVVTSGTTELPLPVPDGDIPVLPLDHLQTRYYVRVTVDDRPGVLAQIASNLGQHDVSIASVTQKETFDDDQTAELVITTHSARESAIQQALAQITALPAVSKLGALLRIEG
;
A
#
# COMPACT_ATOMS: atom_id res chain seq x y z
N VAL A 1 4.24 -15.33 15.56
CA VAL A 1 3.93 -14.36 14.48
C VAL A 1 2.74 -14.91 13.71
N ILE A 2 1.68 -14.12 13.55
CA ILE A 2 0.47 -14.51 12.82
C ILE A 2 0.50 -13.83 11.45
N ASN A 3 0.18 -14.59 10.40
CA ASN A 3 -0.03 -14.07 9.06
C ASN A 3 -1.51 -14.22 8.71
N ALA A 4 -1.97 -13.39 7.78
CA ALA A 4 -3.28 -13.50 7.17
C ALA A 4 -3.16 -13.29 5.66
N VAL A 5 -3.90 -14.08 4.89
CA VAL A 5 -4.02 -13.95 3.44
C VAL A 5 -5.51 -13.85 3.11
N GLN A 6 -5.91 -12.77 2.45
CA GLN A 6 -7.27 -12.58 1.98
C GLN A 6 -7.31 -12.80 0.47
N VAL A 7 -8.22 -13.65 0.03
CA VAL A 7 -8.50 -13.94 -1.39
C VAL A 7 -9.90 -13.44 -1.70
N GLU A 8 -10.05 -12.70 -2.80
CA GLU A 8 -11.34 -12.25 -3.32
C GLU A 8 -11.55 -12.91 -4.67
N GLY A 9 -12.67 -13.63 -4.84
CA GLY A 9 -13.01 -14.27 -6.10
C GLY A 9 -14.48 -14.03 -6.47
N ASP A 10 -14.77 -14.01 -7.77
CA ASP A 10 -16.06 -13.56 -8.31
C ASP A 10 -17.28 -14.26 -7.71
N LEU A 11 -17.19 -15.56 -7.44
CA LEU A 11 -18.29 -16.37 -6.90
C LEU A 11 -18.19 -16.61 -5.39
N VAL A 12 -16.96 -16.78 -4.87
CA VAL A 12 -16.73 -17.11 -3.46
C VAL A 12 -16.71 -15.87 -2.57
N GLY A 13 -16.60 -14.68 -3.17
CA GLY A 13 -16.42 -13.42 -2.47
C GLY A 13 -15.08 -13.39 -1.71
N ARG A 14 -15.10 -12.80 -0.51
CA ARG A 14 -13.91 -12.59 0.31
C ARG A 14 -13.70 -13.74 1.30
N VAL A 15 -12.55 -14.40 1.21
CA VAL A 15 -12.12 -15.48 2.11
C VAL A 15 -10.79 -15.11 2.75
N THR A 16 -10.70 -15.23 4.08
CA THR A 16 -9.46 -14.93 4.83
C THR A 16 -8.92 -16.20 5.49
N PHE A 17 -7.65 -16.49 5.22
CA PHE A 17 -6.88 -17.54 5.88
C PHE A 17 -5.96 -16.90 6.91
N GLN A 18 -6.04 -17.33 8.17
CA GLN A 18 -5.25 -16.76 9.26
C GLN A 18 -4.61 -17.86 10.10
N GLY A 19 -3.34 -17.68 10.47
CA GLY A 19 -2.63 -18.62 11.33
C GLY A 19 -1.15 -18.25 11.52
N PRO A 20 -0.38 -19.09 12.25
CA PRO A 20 1.05 -18.87 12.40
C PRO A 20 1.77 -19.01 11.05
N GLY A 21 2.36 -17.92 10.54
CA GLY A 21 3.06 -17.93 9.25
C GLY A 21 4.55 -18.25 9.33
N ALA A 22 5.08 -18.48 10.53
CA ALA A 22 6.48 -18.81 10.77
C ALA A 22 6.65 -19.62 12.05
N GLY A 23 7.75 -20.36 12.12
CA GLY A 23 8.14 -21.16 13.28
C GLY A 23 8.26 -22.65 12.94
N ALA A 24 9.10 -23.37 13.68
CA ALA A 24 9.45 -24.76 13.39
C ALA A 24 8.22 -25.68 13.26
N GLY A 25 7.26 -25.59 14.19
CA GLY A 25 6.02 -26.38 14.15
C GLY A 25 5.12 -26.08 12.95
N PRO A 26 4.64 -24.83 12.78
CA PRO A 26 3.79 -24.44 11.66
C PRO A 26 4.41 -24.74 10.29
N THR A 27 5.70 -24.45 10.11
CA THR A 27 6.41 -24.75 8.86
C THR A 27 6.53 -26.25 8.62
N ALA A 28 6.88 -27.04 9.65
CA ALA A 28 6.94 -28.51 9.53
C ALA A 28 5.56 -29.12 9.21
N SER A 29 4.47 -28.54 9.73
CA SER A 29 3.11 -28.98 9.41
C SER A 29 2.77 -28.83 7.93
N ALA A 30 3.16 -27.72 7.29
CA ALA A 30 2.96 -27.51 5.87
C ALA A 30 3.76 -28.52 5.04
N VAL A 31 5.05 -28.68 5.37
CA VAL A 31 5.94 -29.67 4.71
C VAL A 31 5.38 -31.09 4.82
N LEU A 32 4.91 -31.49 6.00
CA LEU A 32 4.34 -32.83 6.20
C LEU A 32 3.05 -33.04 5.39
N GLY A 33 2.23 -31.99 5.23
CA GLY A 33 1.05 -32.00 4.36
C GLY A 33 1.41 -32.37 2.92
N ASP A 34 2.43 -31.70 2.36
CA ASP A 34 2.91 -31.96 0.99
C ASP A 34 3.52 -33.36 0.86
N VAL A 35 4.31 -33.82 1.85
CA VAL A 35 4.89 -35.18 1.85
C VAL A 35 3.78 -36.25 1.84
N ILE A 36 2.73 -36.08 2.65
CA ILE A 36 1.59 -37.01 2.67
C ILE A 36 0.83 -36.96 1.34
N HIS A 37 0.66 -35.77 0.76
CA HIS A 37 0.02 -35.63 -0.55
C HIS A 37 0.79 -36.40 -1.64
N LEU A 38 2.10 -36.17 -1.74
CA LEU A 38 2.97 -36.84 -2.71
C LEU A 38 3.00 -38.36 -2.53
N ALA A 39 3.03 -38.84 -1.28
CA ALA A 39 2.97 -40.29 -1.01
C ALA A 39 1.67 -40.91 -1.55
N ARG A 40 0.53 -40.21 -1.44
CA ARG A 40 -0.75 -40.67 -2.00
C ARG A 40 -0.75 -40.68 -3.54
N VAL A 41 -0.16 -39.67 -4.16
CA VAL A 41 -0.02 -39.61 -5.63
C VAL A 41 0.79 -40.81 -6.12
N VAL A 42 1.96 -41.06 -5.54
CA VAL A 42 2.85 -42.19 -5.91
C VAL A 42 2.18 -43.54 -5.72
N THR A 43 1.48 -43.75 -4.60
CA THR A 43 0.84 -45.03 -4.28
C THR A 43 -0.42 -45.30 -5.08
N SER A 44 -1.15 -44.25 -5.49
CA SER A 44 -2.34 -44.39 -6.34
C SER A 44 -2.02 -44.56 -7.83
N GLY A 45 -0.77 -44.34 -8.25
CA GLY A 45 -0.36 -44.35 -9.65
C GLY A 45 -0.97 -43.22 -10.47
N THR A 46 -1.46 -42.16 -9.81
CA THR A 46 -2.04 -40.98 -10.46
C THR A 46 -0.93 -39.99 -10.78
N THR A 47 -1.00 -39.30 -11.91
CA THR A 47 -0.17 -38.11 -12.18
C THR A 47 -0.82 -36.88 -11.57
N GLU A 48 -0.04 -36.02 -10.90
CA GLU A 48 -0.54 -34.71 -10.45
C GLU A 48 -1.09 -33.92 -11.63
N LEU A 49 -2.26 -33.30 -11.44
CA LEU A 49 -2.71 -32.26 -12.35
C LEU A 49 -1.76 -31.07 -12.18
N PRO A 50 -1.16 -30.55 -13.26
CA PRO A 50 -0.36 -29.35 -13.16
C PRO A 50 -1.18 -28.24 -12.53
N LEU A 51 -0.53 -27.39 -11.72
CA LEU A 51 -1.14 -26.16 -11.26
C LEU A 51 -1.71 -25.42 -12.48
N PRO A 52 -2.96 -24.95 -12.44
CA PRO A 52 -3.51 -24.19 -13.54
C PRO A 52 -2.62 -22.98 -13.77
N VAL A 53 -1.92 -22.97 -14.91
CA VAL A 53 -1.20 -21.80 -15.39
C VAL A 53 -2.27 -20.91 -16.01
N PRO A 54 -2.43 -19.65 -15.57
CA PRO A 54 -3.34 -18.72 -16.21
C PRO A 54 -3.07 -18.67 -17.72
N ASP A 55 -4.13 -18.67 -18.54
CA ASP A 55 -3.97 -18.49 -19.97
C ASP A 55 -3.48 -17.05 -20.25
N GLY A 56 -2.29 -16.93 -20.83
CA GLY A 56 -1.74 -15.66 -21.29
C GLY A 56 -0.64 -15.06 -20.41
N ASP A 57 0.09 -14.12 -20.99
CA ASP A 57 1.15 -13.36 -20.31
C ASP A 57 0.51 -12.12 -19.68
N ILE A 58 0.34 -12.13 -18.35
CA ILE A 58 -0.17 -10.98 -17.59
C ILE A 58 1.04 -10.15 -17.17
N PRO A 59 1.28 -8.97 -17.77
CA PRO A 59 2.46 -8.18 -17.45
C PRO A 59 2.36 -7.61 -16.03
N VAL A 60 3.49 -7.60 -15.33
CA VAL A 60 3.62 -6.88 -14.06
C VAL A 60 3.57 -5.38 -14.33
N LEU A 61 2.57 -4.69 -13.78
CA LEU A 61 2.45 -3.23 -13.91
C LEU A 61 3.57 -2.53 -13.11
N PRO A 62 4.24 -1.51 -13.70
CA PRO A 62 5.13 -0.64 -12.95
C PRO A 62 4.40 0.08 -11.83
N LEU A 63 5.10 0.36 -10.72
CA LEU A 63 4.53 1.07 -9.57
C LEU A 63 3.93 2.43 -9.95
N ASP A 64 4.50 3.12 -10.93
CA ASP A 64 4.03 4.42 -11.42
C ASP A 64 2.58 4.41 -11.94
N HIS A 65 2.08 3.24 -12.33
CA HIS A 65 0.73 3.02 -12.84
C HIS A 65 -0.25 2.60 -11.75
N LEU A 66 0.22 2.32 -10.52
CA LEU A 66 -0.63 1.97 -9.39
C LEU A 66 -1.63 3.10 -9.11
N GLN A 67 -2.89 2.74 -8.89
CA GLN A 67 -3.94 3.65 -8.45
C GLN A 67 -4.36 3.28 -7.03
N THR A 68 -4.09 4.18 -6.09
CA THR A 68 -4.49 3.99 -4.68
C THR A 68 -4.64 5.34 -4.00
N ARG A 69 -5.05 5.34 -2.74
CA ARG A 69 -5.12 6.53 -1.89
C ARG A 69 -3.82 6.67 -1.11
N TYR A 70 -3.50 7.90 -0.72
CA TYR A 70 -2.25 8.21 -0.04
C TYR A 70 -2.50 8.97 1.25
N TYR A 71 -1.68 8.64 2.25
CA TYR A 71 -1.46 9.40 3.46
C TYR A 71 -0.13 10.13 3.29
N VAL A 72 -0.17 11.45 3.36
CA VAL A 72 0.99 12.33 3.27
C VAL A 72 1.09 13.13 4.55
N ARG A 73 2.28 13.13 5.15
CA ARG A 73 2.59 13.97 6.31
C ARG A 73 3.76 14.87 5.98
N VAL A 74 3.55 16.18 6.08
CA VAL A 74 4.56 17.20 5.80
C VAL A 74 4.64 18.20 6.95
N THR A 75 5.85 18.59 7.31
CA THR A 75 6.12 19.70 8.23
C THR A 75 6.35 20.94 7.41
N VAL A 76 5.67 22.02 7.80
CA VAL A 76 5.64 23.26 7.05
C VAL A 76 5.73 24.47 7.97
N ASP A 77 6.03 25.65 7.43
CA ASP A 77 5.91 26.91 8.16
C ASP A 77 4.46 27.13 8.61
N ASP A 78 4.24 27.52 9.86
CA ASP A 78 2.91 27.88 10.38
C ASP A 78 2.54 29.30 9.97
N ARG A 79 2.16 29.44 8.69
CA ARG A 79 1.70 30.71 8.13
C ARG A 79 0.54 30.52 7.14
N PRO A 80 -0.34 31.53 7.01
CA PRO A 80 -1.42 31.49 6.04
C PRO A 80 -0.92 31.25 4.61
N GLY A 81 -1.69 30.47 3.85
CA GLY A 81 -1.46 30.23 2.42
C GLY A 81 -0.59 29.02 2.10
N VAL A 82 0.12 28.42 3.06
CA VAL A 82 0.93 27.22 2.83
C VAL A 82 0.06 26.03 2.38
N LEU A 83 -1.05 25.80 3.06
CA LEU A 83 -2.00 24.76 2.66
C LEU A 83 -2.54 25.00 1.24
N ALA A 84 -2.80 26.25 0.86
CA ALA A 84 -3.28 26.58 -0.48
C ALA A 84 -2.24 26.28 -1.56
N GLN A 85 -0.94 26.51 -1.30
CA GLN A 85 0.13 26.14 -2.22
C GLN A 85 0.21 24.62 -2.41
N ILE A 86 0.12 23.87 -1.32
CA ILE A 86 0.14 22.41 -1.36
C ILE A 86 -1.08 21.86 -2.10
N ALA A 87 -2.27 22.36 -1.77
CA ALA A 87 -3.51 21.94 -2.42
C ALA A 87 -3.53 22.26 -3.91
N SER A 88 -3.04 23.44 -4.30
CA SER A 88 -2.87 23.83 -5.70
C SER A 88 -1.93 22.87 -6.44
N ASN A 89 -0.80 22.51 -5.81
CA ASN A 89 0.15 21.58 -6.41
C ASN A 89 -0.43 20.17 -6.62
N LEU A 90 -1.13 19.65 -5.62
CA LEU A 90 -1.85 18.37 -5.76
C LEU A 90 -2.89 18.43 -6.89
N GLY A 91 -3.67 19.51 -6.95
CA GLY A 91 -4.67 19.72 -8.01
C GLY A 91 -4.06 19.80 -9.42
N GLN A 92 -2.88 20.40 -9.58
CA GLN A 92 -2.17 20.45 -10.88
C GLN A 92 -1.77 19.07 -11.41
N HIS A 93 -1.63 18.08 -10.51
CA HIS A 93 -1.32 16.70 -10.87
C HIS A 93 -2.54 15.78 -10.84
N ASP A 94 -3.75 16.34 -10.83
CA ASP A 94 -5.01 15.58 -10.76
C ASP A 94 -5.12 14.71 -9.50
N VAL A 95 -4.58 15.19 -8.39
CA VAL A 95 -4.67 14.54 -7.07
C VAL A 95 -5.72 15.25 -6.22
N SER A 96 -6.88 14.60 -6.04
CA SER A 96 -7.93 15.13 -5.17
C SER A 96 -7.64 14.82 -3.69
N ILE A 97 -7.79 15.83 -2.86
CA ILE A 97 -7.69 15.70 -1.39
C ILE A 97 -8.99 15.13 -0.84
N ALA A 98 -8.89 14.11 -0.01
CA ALA A 98 -10.01 13.53 0.74
C ALA A 98 -10.14 14.17 2.14
N SER A 99 -9.02 14.42 2.83
CA SER A 99 -9.03 15.17 4.09
C SER A 99 -7.71 15.87 4.35
N VAL A 100 -7.77 16.93 5.16
CA VAL A 100 -6.60 17.63 5.69
C VAL A 100 -6.78 17.80 7.19
N THR A 101 -5.72 17.58 7.95
CA THR A 101 -5.65 17.90 9.37
C THR A 101 -4.34 18.61 9.65
N GLN A 102 -4.42 19.84 10.15
CA GLN A 102 -3.26 20.55 10.67
C GLN A 102 -3.16 20.26 12.17
N LYS A 103 -2.01 19.73 12.59
CA LYS A 103 -1.69 19.57 14.00
C LYS A 103 -0.75 20.68 14.43
N GLU A 104 -1.05 21.25 15.60
CA GLU A 104 -0.14 22.15 16.29
C GLU A 104 1.11 21.35 16.70
N THR A 105 2.28 21.87 16.39
CA THR A 105 3.53 21.38 16.98
C THR A 105 3.76 22.11 18.28
N PHE A 106 4.09 21.37 19.34
CA PHE A 106 4.31 21.94 20.68
C PHE A 106 5.68 22.63 20.84
N ASP A 107 6.49 22.68 19.77
CA ASP A 107 7.79 23.33 19.76
C ASP A 107 7.68 24.78 19.24
N ASP A 108 8.47 25.68 19.83
CA ASP A 108 8.59 27.13 19.58
C ASP A 108 9.00 27.53 18.13
N ASP A 109 9.02 26.57 17.20
CA ASP A 109 9.67 26.65 15.89
C ASP A 109 8.81 27.25 14.77
N GLN A 110 7.65 27.86 15.06
CA GLN A 110 6.75 28.44 14.06
C GLN A 110 6.43 27.48 12.90
N THR A 111 6.33 26.18 13.19
CA THR A 111 5.98 25.15 12.20
C THR A 111 4.62 24.53 12.50
N ALA A 112 4.06 23.85 11.52
CA ALA A 112 2.84 23.08 11.64
C ALA A 112 3.01 21.73 10.92
N GLU A 113 2.33 20.69 11.42
CA GLU A 113 2.28 19.40 10.74
C GLU A 113 0.97 19.28 9.96
N LEU A 114 1.05 19.17 8.64
CA LEU A 114 -0.09 18.88 7.78
C LEU A 114 -0.14 17.38 7.49
N VAL A 115 -1.27 16.78 7.82
CA VAL A 115 -1.64 15.42 7.45
C VAL A 115 -2.72 15.49 6.39
N ILE A 116 -2.40 14.96 5.20
CA ILE A 116 -3.28 14.98 4.03
C ILE A 116 -3.59 13.54 3.65
N THR A 117 -4.86 13.23 3.43
CA THR A 117 -5.26 12.00 2.76
C THR A 117 -5.86 12.32 1.39
N THR A 118 -5.62 11.47 0.40
CA THR A 118 -6.11 11.67 -0.97
C THR A 118 -7.23 10.70 -1.31
N HIS A 119 -8.01 11.04 -2.33
CA HIS A 119 -8.76 10.04 -3.09
C HIS A 119 -7.79 9.16 -3.92
N SER A 120 -8.34 8.18 -4.65
CA SER A 120 -7.52 7.33 -5.51
C SER A 120 -6.82 8.18 -6.58
N ALA A 121 -5.50 8.06 -6.66
CA ALA A 121 -4.65 8.78 -7.58
C ALA A 121 -3.56 7.84 -8.11
N ARG A 122 -2.97 8.19 -9.27
CA ARG A 122 -1.81 7.44 -9.80
C ARG A 122 -0.56 7.73 -8.97
N GLU A 123 0.24 6.71 -8.72
CA GLU A 123 1.51 6.84 -7.99
C GLU A 123 2.42 7.89 -8.65
N SER A 124 2.56 7.84 -9.98
CA SER A 124 3.33 8.84 -10.73
C SER A 124 2.89 10.28 -10.47
N ALA A 125 1.59 10.55 -10.39
CA ALA A 125 1.05 11.87 -10.11
C ALA A 125 1.38 12.34 -8.69
N ILE A 126 1.25 11.44 -7.71
CA ILE A 126 1.61 11.71 -6.31
C ILE A 126 3.09 12.01 -6.17
N GLN A 127 3.95 11.21 -6.80
CA GLN A 127 5.40 11.43 -6.75
C GLN A 127 5.80 12.77 -7.37
N GLN A 128 5.19 13.14 -8.51
CA GLN A 128 5.43 14.44 -9.15
C GLN A 128 4.96 15.62 -8.29
N ALA A 129 3.76 15.53 -7.71
CA ALA A 129 3.24 16.55 -6.82
C ALA A 129 4.12 16.70 -5.57
N LEU A 130 4.51 15.59 -4.95
CA LEU A 130 5.38 15.61 -3.76
C LEU A 130 6.75 16.21 -4.06
N ALA A 131 7.35 15.91 -5.22
CA ALA A 131 8.61 16.50 -5.62
C ALA A 131 8.52 18.05 -5.65
N GLN A 132 7.44 18.59 -6.22
CA GLN A 132 7.22 20.03 -6.25
C GLN A 132 6.86 20.62 -4.88
N ILE A 133 6.06 19.92 -4.08
CA ILE A 133 5.72 20.32 -2.71
C ILE A 133 6.99 20.40 -1.85
N THR A 134 7.87 19.41 -1.91
CA THR A 134 9.12 19.40 -1.13
C THR A 134 10.12 20.47 -1.56
N ALA A 135 9.97 21.03 -2.76
CA ALA A 135 10.76 22.15 -3.23
C ALA A 135 10.20 23.52 -2.79
N LEU A 136 9.00 23.57 -2.18
CA LEU A 136 8.43 24.81 -1.67
C LEU A 136 9.26 25.32 -0.49
N PRO A 137 9.60 26.63 -0.44
CA PRO A 137 10.36 27.19 0.68
C PRO A 137 9.68 27.03 2.04
N ALA A 138 8.36 26.89 2.04
CA ALA A 138 7.57 26.72 3.25
C ALA A 138 7.51 25.28 3.77
N VAL A 139 8.11 24.31 3.06
CA VAL A 139 8.11 22.90 3.45
C VAL A 139 9.48 22.56 4.01
N SER A 140 9.54 22.24 5.30
CA SER A 140 10.79 21.91 5.98
C SER A 140 11.11 20.42 5.89
N LYS A 141 10.08 19.55 5.85
CA LYS A 141 10.26 18.10 5.86
C LYS A 141 9.09 17.33 5.27
N LEU A 142 9.39 16.34 4.43
CA LEU A 142 8.46 15.25 4.12
C LEU A 142 8.57 14.18 5.22
N GLY A 143 7.54 14.09 6.06
CA GLY A 143 7.54 13.22 7.24
C GLY A 143 7.13 11.78 6.95
N ALA A 144 6.14 11.55 6.07
CA ALA A 144 5.73 10.22 5.65
C ALA A 144 4.95 10.26 4.34
N LEU A 145 5.10 9.20 3.54
CA LEU A 145 4.22 8.85 2.42
C LEU A 145 3.84 7.38 2.59
N LEU A 146 2.56 7.12 2.85
CA LEU A 146 2.02 5.77 3.02
C LEU A 146 0.84 5.56 2.08
N ARG A 147 0.71 4.36 1.52
CA ARG A 147 -0.48 3.97 0.73
C ARG A 147 -1.60 3.55 1.68
N ILE A 148 -2.84 3.86 1.32
CA ILE A 148 -4.04 3.53 2.09
C ILE A 148 -4.88 2.52 1.29
N GLU A 149 -4.67 1.24 1.58
CA GLU A 149 -5.41 0.12 1.01
C GLU A 149 -6.64 -0.23 1.86
N GLY A 150 -7.74 -0.63 1.23
CA GLY A 150 -8.97 -1.09 1.90
C GLY A 150 -10.27 -0.52 1.36
#